data_AF-A0A328A3L8-F1
#
_entry.id   AF-A0A328A3L8-F1
#
_cell.length_a   1.000
_cell.length_b   1.000
_cell.length_c   1.000
_cell.angle_alpha   90.00
_cell.angle_beta   90.00
_cell.angle_gamma   90.00
#
_symmetry.space_group_name_H-M   'P 1'
#
loop_
_entity.id
_entity.type
_entity.pdbx_description
1 polymer ?
#
loop_
_entity_poly.entity_id
_entity_poly.type
_entity_poly.pdbx_seq_one_letter_code
_entity_poly.pdbx_strand_id
1 'polypeptide(L)'
;MDAPEKEIYYVYKSLCESLINEDLKELDRLFMNGSNIADLTGYKLSKKELLEAIQNQDVKYFKMREEAIEILVKEKLATVIAYNIVDANLQGYRNKWRIKSRLSLVKFEEEWEISHLDISTYKKL
;
A
#
# COMPACT_ATOMS: atom_id res chain seq x y z
N MET A 1 -7.86 16.03 9.71
CA MET A 1 -8.42 15.27 8.59
C MET A 1 -9.92 15.50 8.54
N ASP A 2 -10.37 15.98 7.40
CA ASP A 2 -11.79 16.14 7.04
C ASP A 2 -12.40 14.78 6.70
N ALA A 3 -13.72 14.73 6.50
CA ALA A 3 -14.44 13.47 6.27
C ALA A 3 -13.90 12.68 5.05
N PRO A 4 -13.67 13.29 3.87
CA PRO A 4 -13.12 12.55 2.72
C PRO A 4 -11.71 12.01 2.98
N GLU A 5 -10.86 12.78 3.67
CA GLU A 5 -9.50 12.35 4.01
C GLU A 5 -9.50 11.18 5.00
N LYS A 6 -10.50 11.11 5.90
CA LYS A 6 -10.68 9.96 6.79
C LYS A 6 -11.02 8.68 6.03
N GLU A 7 -11.87 8.74 5.01
CA GLU A 7 -12.17 7.57 4.17
C GLU A 7 -10.89 7.03 3.50
N ILE A 8 -10.10 7.93 2.92
CA ILE A 8 -8.83 7.57 2.29
C ILE A 8 -7.82 7.01 3.30
N TYR A 9 -7.75 7.61 4.50
CA TYR A 9 -6.92 7.11 5.58
C TYR A 9 -7.31 5.70 5.98
N TYR A 10 -8.62 5.38 6.05
CA TYR A 10 -9.08 4.03 6.33
C TYR A 10 -8.66 3.02 5.26
N VAL A 11 -8.75 3.37 3.96
CA VAL A 11 -8.25 2.49 2.89
C VAL A 11 -6.75 2.21 3.06
N TYR A 12 -5.95 3.24 3.31
CA TYR A 12 -4.52 3.09 3.55
C TYR A 12 -4.22 2.24 4.79
N LYS A 13 -4.98 2.43 5.89
CA LYS A 13 -4.84 1.64 7.11
C LYS A 13 -5.21 0.18 6.88
N SER A 14 -6.32 -0.09 6.18
CA SER A 14 -6.72 -1.44 5.78
C SER A 14 -5.66 -2.11 4.92
N LEU A 15 -5.03 -1.38 3.99
CA LEU A 15 -3.91 -1.92 3.21
C LEU A 15 -2.76 -2.37 4.12
N CYS A 16 -2.29 -1.50 5.02
CA CYS A 16 -1.19 -1.83 5.93
C CYS A 16 -1.51 -3.04 6.82
N GLU A 17 -2.72 -3.09 7.38
CA GLU A 17 -3.15 -4.16 8.26
C GLU A 17 -3.33 -5.48 7.50
N SER A 18 -3.90 -5.44 6.29
CA SER A 18 -4.05 -6.62 5.45
C SER A 18 -2.72 -7.18 4.96
N LEU A 19 -1.72 -6.33 4.69
CA LEU A 19 -0.36 -6.77 4.37
C LEU A 19 0.32 -7.47 5.56
N ILE A 20 0.09 -7.01 6.80
CA ILE A 20 0.65 -7.63 8.01
C ILE A 20 -0.07 -8.94 8.35
N ASN A 21 -1.39 -8.95 8.22
CA ASN A 21 -2.25 -10.09 8.57
C ASN A 21 -2.40 -11.12 7.45
N GLU A 22 -1.80 -10.86 6.28
CA GLU A 22 -1.93 -11.68 5.07
C GLU A 22 -3.40 -11.87 4.64
N ASP A 23 -4.24 -10.84 4.82
CA ASP A 23 -5.65 -10.87 4.43
C ASP A 23 -5.79 -10.68 2.91
N LEU A 24 -5.58 -11.78 2.19
CA LEU A 24 -5.61 -11.79 0.72
C LEU A 24 -6.97 -11.35 0.16
N LYS A 25 -8.06 -11.57 0.89
CA LYS A 25 -9.41 -11.19 0.45
C LYS A 25 -9.58 -9.68 0.51
N GLU A 26 -9.17 -9.06 1.61
CA GLU A 26 -9.23 -7.60 1.75
C GLU A 26 -8.25 -6.93 0.79
N LEU A 27 -7.04 -7.48 0.61
CA LEU A 27 -6.11 -6.99 -0.41
C LEU A 27 -6.72 -7.06 -1.81
N ASP A 28 -7.38 -8.16 -2.19
CA ASP A 28 -8.04 -8.25 -3.50
C ASP A 28 -9.13 -7.19 -3.70
N ARG A 29 -9.88 -6.87 -2.64
CA ARG A 29 -10.93 -5.83 -2.63
C ARG A 29 -10.35 -4.41 -2.73
N LEU A 30 -9.26 -4.13 -2.02
CA LEU A 30 -8.66 -2.79 -1.96
C LEU A 30 -8.03 -2.37 -3.29
N PHE A 31 -7.54 -3.32 -4.09
CA PHE A 31 -6.87 -3.03 -5.37
C PHE A 31 -7.83 -3.20 -6.56
N MET A 32 -7.90 -2.15 -7.37
CA MET A 32 -8.67 -2.15 -8.61
C MET A 32 -8.14 -3.21 -9.59
N ASN A 33 -9.02 -3.81 -10.38
CA ASN A 33 -8.57 -4.67 -11.47
C ASN A 33 -7.70 -3.88 -12.46
N GLY A 34 -6.52 -4.42 -12.81
CA GLY A 34 -5.55 -3.72 -13.64
C GLY A 34 -4.72 -2.67 -12.91
N SER A 35 -4.75 -2.64 -11.57
CA SER A 35 -3.89 -1.78 -10.77
C SER A 35 -2.40 -2.04 -11.05
N ASN A 36 -1.61 -0.97 -11.09
CA ASN A 36 -0.16 -1.05 -11.27
C ASN A 36 0.56 -0.93 -9.92
N ILE A 37 1.34 -1.94 -9.54
CA ILE A 37 2.05 -2.00 -8.27
C ILE A 37 3.55 -2.05 -8.56
N ALA A 38 4.26 -0.94 -8.39
CA ALA A 38 5.71 -0.91 -8.55
C ALA A 38 6.39 -1.25 -7.23
N ASP A 39 7.26 -2.28 -7.24
CA ASP A 39 8.05 -2.68 -6.07
C ASP A 39 9.30 -1.80 -5.86
N LEU A 40 10.14 -2.16 -4.88
CA LEU A 40 11.37 -1.42 -4.56
C LEU A 40 12.42 -1.41 -5.68
N THR A 41 12.33 -2.35 -6.62
CA THR A 41 13.21 -2.42 -7.81
C THR A 41 12.65 -1.63 -8.99
N GLY A 42 11.40 -1.18 -8.91
CA GLY A 42 10.66 -0.58 -10.01
C GLY A 42 9.99 -1.62 -10.92
N TYR A 43 10.03 -2.90 -10.56
CA TYR A 43 9.28 -3.94 -11.27
C TYR A 43 7.79 -3.75 -11.02
N LYS A 44 6.98 -3.88 -12.09
CA LYS A 44 5.54 -3.70 -12.03
C LYS A 44 4.87 -5.05 -11.82
N LEU A 45 4.28 -5.22 -10.65
CA LEU A 45 3.41 -6.32 -10.28
C LEU A 45 1.95 -5.96 -10.62
N SER A 46 1.24 -6.94 -11.15
CA SER A 46 -0.21 -6.98 -11.12
C SER A 46 -0.72 -7.27 -9.70
N LYS A 47 -2.01 -6.99 -9.46
CA LYS A 47 -2.70 -7.40 -8.23
C LYS A 47 -2.51 -8.90 -7.93
N LYS A 48 -2.67 -9.75 -8.95
CA LYS A 48 -2.53 -11.20 -8.82
C LYS A 48 -1.12 -11.59 -8.36
N GLU A 49 -0.08 -11.02 -8.97
CA GLU A 49 1.31 -11.32 -8.61
C GLU A 49 1.65 -10.84 -7.19
N LEU A 50 1.10 -9.71 -6.73
CA LEU A 50 1.25 -9.28 -5.33
C LEU A 50 0.63 -10.31 -4.37
N LEU A 51 -0.60 -10.75 -4.64
CA LEU A 51 -1.29 -11.74 -3.79
C LEU A 51 -0.55 -13.07 -3.76
N GLU A 52 -0.06 -13.54 -4.92
CA GLU A 52 0.76 -14.75 -5.02
C GLU A 52 2.08 -14.62 -4.24
N ALA A 53 2.77 -13.48 -4.32
CA ALA A 53 4.01 -13.24 -3.57
C ALA A 53 3.79 -13.26 -2.04
N ILE A 54 2.65 -12.76 -1.56
CA ILE A 54 2.28 -12.83 -0.14
C ILE A 54 1.93 -14.27 0.24
N GLN A 55 1.10 -14.94 -0.57
CA GLN A 55 0.67 -16.32 -0.34
C GLN A 55 1.87 -17.29 -0.29
N ASN A 56 2.85 -17.12 -1.18
CA ASN A 56 4.06 -17.93 -1.25
C ASN A 56 5.13 -17.53 -0.23
N GLN A 57 4.89 -16.46 0.56
CA GLN A 57 5.84 -15.90 1.52
C GLN A 57 7.13 -15.35 0.88
N ASP A 58 7.10 -15.04 -0.43
CA ASP A 58 8.17 -14.31 -1.10
C ASP A 58 8.33 -12.90 -0.51
N VAL A 59 7.22 -12.34 -0.03
CA VAL A 59 7.20 -11.15 0.83
C VAL A 59 6.38 -11.43 2.08
N LYS A 60 6.88 -10.99 3.24
CA LYS A 60 6.17 -11.08 4.52
C LYS A 60 6.38 -9.82 5.34
N TYR A 61 5.28 -9.18 5.74
CA TYR A 61 5.30 -7.96 6.55
C TYR A 61 4.99 -8.31 8.00
N PHE A 62 5.87 -7.91 8.93
CA PHE A 62 5.69 -8.18 10.36
C PHE A 62 5.14 -6.98 11.12
N LYS A 63 5.56 -5.78 10.73
CA LYS A 63 5.17 -4.54 11.40
C LYS A 63 5.34 -3.35 10.48
N MET A 64 4.40 -2.41 10.55
CA MET A 64 4.52 -1.09 9.92
C MET A 64 4.32 -0.01 10.97
N ARG A 65 5.21 0.98 10.99
CA ARG A 65 5.08 2.18 11.81
C ARG A 65 5.08 3.39 10.89
N GLU A 66 3.92 4.04 10.81
CA GLU A 66 3.77 5.32 10.13
C GLU A 66 4.60 6.39 10.82
N GLU A 67 5.41 7.10 10.05
CA GLU A 67 6.19 8.26 10.48
C GLU A 67 5.55 9.58 10.03
N ALA A 68 4.95 9.58 8.82
CA ALA A 68 4.22 10.72 8.28
C ALA A 68 3.26 10.26 7.18
N ILE A 69 2.19 11.02 7.00
CA ILE A 69 1.21 10.81 5.93
C ILE A 69 0.68 12.15 5.42
N GLU A 70 0.55 12.25 4.11
CA GLU A 70 -0.12 13.34 3.40
C GLU A 70 -1.23 12.75 2.55
N ILE A 71 -2.42 13.33 2.63
CA ILE A 71 -3.60 12.89 1.90
C ILE A 71 -4.14 14.07 1.11
N LEU A 72 -4.31 13.88 -0.18
CA LEU A 72 -4.85 14.86 -1.11
C LEU A 72 -6.09 14.26 -1.76
N VAL A 73 -7.26 14.88 -1.55
CA VAL A 73 -8.52 14.42 -2.15
C VAL A 73 -9.03 15.47 -3.12
N LYS A 74 -9.40 15.03 -4.33
CA LYS A 74 -10.02 15.85 -5.36
C LYS A 74 -11.18 15.07 -6.00
N GLU A 75 -12.40 15.38 -5.56
CA GLU A 75 -13.63 14.72 -6.00
C GLU A 75 -13.54 13.19 -5.85
N LYS A 76 -13.43 12.46 -6.97
CA LYS A 76 -13.35 11.00 -7.04
C LYS A 76 -11.91 10.48 -7.17
N LEU A 77 -10.92 11.32 -6.94
CA LEU A 77 -9.50 10.97 -6.98
C LEU A 77 -8.86 11.29 -5.64
N ALA A 78 -7.92 10.44 -5.20
CA ALA A 78 -7.09 10.75 -4.06
C ALA A 78 -5.64 10.30 -4.26
N THR A 79 -4.73 10.95 -3.57
CA THR A 79 -3.33 10.54 -3.47
C THR A 79 -2.94 10.47 -2.00
N VAL A 80 -2.28 9.38 -1.63
CA VAL A 80 -1.65 9.22 -0.31
C VAL A 80 -0.15 9.16 -0.51
N ILE A 81 0.59 9.97 0.24
CA ILE A 81 2.04 9.85 0.39
C ILE A 81 2.29 9.47 1.85
N ALA A 82 2.76 8.24 2.09
CA ALA A 82 3.05 7.77 3.43
C ALA A 82 4.52 7.37 3.58
N TYR A 83 5.07 7.63 4.77
CA TYR A 83 6.41 7.28 5.16
C TYR A 83 6.32 6.29 6.32
N ASN A 84 6.92 5.13 6.16
CA ASN A 84 6.86 4.05 7.14
C ASN A 84 8.23 3.46 7.45
N ILE A 85 8.42 3.05 8.71
CA ILE A 85 9.37 1.98 9.02
C ILE A 85 8.64 0.65 8.95
N VAL A 86 9.06 -0.20 8.02
CA VAL A 86 8.47 -1.50 7.73
C VAL A 86 9.44 -2.61 8.13
N ASP A 87 9.09 -3.45 9.10
CA ASP A 87 9.78 -4.72 9.36
C ASP A 87 9.21 -5.78 8.42
N ALA A 88 9.99 -6.20 7.43
CA ALA A 88 9.56 -7.16 6.43
C ALA A 88 10.70 -8.07 5.99
N ASN A 89 10.34 -9.30 5.65
CA ASN A 89 11.15 -10.22 4.86
C ASN A 89 10.78 -10.04 3.39
N LEU A 90 11.76 -9.62 2.58
CA LEU A 90 11.62 -9.49 1.14
C LEU A 90 12.59 -10.49 0.51
N GLN A 91 12.07 -11.51 -0.18
CA GLN A 91 12.83 -12.56 -0.87
C GLN A 91 13.91 -13.22 -0.01
N GLY A 92 13.59 -13.55 1.25
CA GLY A 92 14.49 -14.21 2.20
C GLY A 92 15.36 -13.26 3.03
N TYR A 93 15.32 -11.94 2.77
CA TYR A 93 16.05 -10.95 3.55
C TYR A 93 15.12 -10.12 4.45
N ARG A 94 15.18 -10.37 5.77
CA ARG A 94 14.44 -9.59 6.77
C ARG A 94 15.22 -8.36 7.21
N ASN A 95 14.59 -7.19 7.13
CA ASN A 95 15.15 -5.94 7.59
C ASN A 95 14.05 -4.94 8.01
N LYS A 96 14.46 -3.83 8.62
CA LYS A 96 13.63 -2.65 8.84
C LYS A 96 13.87 -1.64 7.72
N TRP A 97 12.91 -1.55 6.82
CA TRP A 97 12.94 -0.73 5.63
C TRP A 97 12.30 0.63 5.89
N ARG A 98 12.94 1.71 5.43
CA ARG A 98 12.30 3.04 5.36
C ARG A 98 11.62 3.15 4.01
N ILE A 99 10.30 3.00 4.00
CA ILE A 99 9.48 2.95 2.79
C ILE A 99 8.67 4.22 2.66
N LYS A 100 8.82 4.89 1.52
CA LYS A 100 7.87 5.90 1.03
C LYS A 100 6.92 5.18 0.06
N SER A 101 5.63 5.18 0.37
CA SER A 101 4.58 4.71 -0.52
C SER A 101 3.80 5.88 -1.10
N ARG A 102 3.48 5.79 -2.39
CA ARG A 102 2.56 6.68 -3.09
C ARG A 102 1.38 5.87 -3.61
N LEU A 103 0.20 6.07 -3.05
CA LEU A 103 -1.03 5.43 -3.51
C LEU A 103 -1.82 6.44 -4.35
N SER A 104 -2.36 5.99 -5.48
CA SER A 104 -3.38 6.74 -6.22
C SER A 104 -4.70 5.97 -6.15
N LEU A 105 -5.74 6.61 -5.62
CA LEU A 105 -7.04 6.00 -5.42
C LEU A 105 -8.08 6.65 -6.33
N VAL A 106 -9.04 5.83 -6.75
CA VAL A 106 -10.21 6.26 -7.51
C VAL A 106 -11.46 5.84 -6.75
N LYS A 107 -12.47 6.72 -6.71
CA LYS A 107 -13.79 6.36 -6.16
C LYS A 107 -14.63 5.78 -7.29
N PHE A 108 -14.85 4.47 -7.25
CA PHE A 108 -15.74 3.77 -8.14
C PHE A 108 -17.03 3.42 -7.38
N GLU A 109 -18.17 3.88 -7.90
CA GLU A 109 -19.44 3.90 -7.16
C GLU A 109 -19.28 4.58 -5.78
N GLU A 110 -19.40 3.83 -4.68
CA GLU A 110 -19.25 4.33 -3.31
C GLU A 110 -17.98 3.84 -2.60
N GLU A 111 -17.13 3.06 -3.29
CA GLU A 111 -15.90 2.51 -2.72
C GLU A 111 -14.65 3.18 -3.31
N TRP A 112 -13.62 3.30 -2.48
CA TRP A 112 -12.31 3.77 -2.90
C TRP A 112 -11.40 2.57 -3.17
N GLU A 113 -10.87 2.51 -4.38
CA GLU A 113 -9.97 1.45 -4.82
C GLU A 113 -8.59 2.01 -5.19
N ILE A 114 -7.54 1.25 -4.90
CA ILE A 114 -6.16 1.59 -5.23
C ILE A 114 -5.92 1.24 -6.70
N SER A 115 -5.71 2.28 -7.51
CA SER A 115 -5.36 2.13 -8.93
C SER A 115 -3.85 1.98 -9.14
N HIS A 116 -3.04 2.62 -8.29
CA HIS A 116 -1.59 2.62 -8.38
C HIS A 116 -0.95 2.62 -7.01
N LEU A 117 0.13 1.86 -6.86
CA LEU A 117 1.02 1.89 -5.70
C LEU A 117 2.46 1.91 -6.17
N ASP A 118 3.20 2.96 -5.82
CA ASP A 118 4.65 3.04 -6.00
C ASP A 118 5.33 3.01 -4.64
N ILE A 119 6.34 2.15 -4.48
CA ILE A 119 7.18 2.12 -3.26
C ILE A 119 8.62 2.52 -3.59
N SER A 120 9.24 3.26 -2.68
CA SER A 120 10.64 3.66 -2.76
C SER A 120 11.24 3.73 -1.37
N THR A 121 12.57 3.81 -1.28
CA THR A 121 13.23 4.07 0.01
C THR A 121 13.50 5.55 0.21
N TYR A 122 13.53 5.99 1.47
CA TYR A 122 13.94 7.35 1.84
C TYR A 122 15.07 7.34 2.87
N LYS A 123 15.90 8.39 2.81
CA LYS A 123 16.91 8.66 3.84
C LYS A 123 16.28 9.41 5.01
N LYS A 124 16.86 9.25 6.19
CA LYS A 124 16.48 10.05 7.36
C LYS A 124 16.62 11.54 6.99
N LEU A 125 15.54 12.31 7.15
CA LEU A 125 15.55 13.76 7.04
C LEU A 125 16.52 14.37 8.05
#